data_AF-A0A2S2PG46-F1
#
_entry.id   AF-A0A2S2PG46-F1
#
_cell.length_a   1.000
_cell.length_b   1.000
_cell.length_c   1.000
_cell.angle_alpha   90.00
_cell.angle_beta   90.00
_cell.angle_gamma   90.00
#
_symmetry.space_group_name_H-M   'P 1'
#
loop_
_entity.id
_entity.type
_entity.pdbx_description
1 polymer ?
#
loop_
_entity_poly.entity_id
_entity_poly.type
_entity_poly.pdbx_seq_one_letter_code
_entity_poly.pdbx_strand_id
1 'polypeptide(L)'
;MADDPECGEVPKSGPQTRLKSKIKLEQSQSTWSPVRTAPGLRPNCTIFYDGNGFAYHNHKIANNKKYLKCTQKSIKKKPCPARAVIRNHDNMIRHSGEPHTHKPRNYDEDLLKRNFLMKIRERAINEDTPNRAIFDEEIKKLVYLL
;
A
#
# COMPACT_ATOMS: atom_id res chain seq x y z
N MET A 1 -3.03 -30.31 69.20
CA MET A 1 -1.79 -31.03 68.87
C MET A 1 -2.02 -31.84 67.62
N ALA A 2 -0.95 -32.01 66.85
CA ALA A 2 -0.80 -32.67 65.54
C ALA A 2 -0.79 -31.70 64.35
N ASP A 3 0.41 -31.64 63.79
CA ASP A 3 1.03 -30.72 62.83
C ASP A 3 0.60 -30.95 61.37
N ASP A 4 0.73 -29.90 60.55
CA ASP A 4 0.91 -29.97 59.09
C ASP A 4 1.74 -28.75 58.63
N PRO A 5 2.45 -28.82 57.48
CA PRO A 5 3.87 -28.49 57.41
C PRO A 5 4.18 -27.15 56.73
N GLU A 6 5.35 -26.61 57.10
CA GLU A 6 6.00 -25.45 56.50
C GLU A 6 6.27 -25.68 55.00
N CYS A 7 5.54 -24.96 54.14
CA CYS A 7 5.84 -24.88 52.72
C CYS A 7 6.42 -23.50 52.41
N GLY A 8 7.74 -23.43 52.25
CA GLY A 8 8.48 -22.21 51.95
C GLY A 8 8.01 -21.49 50.70
N GLU A 9 7.95 -20.16 50.76
CA GLU A 9 7.60 -19.29 49.65
C GLU A 9 8.73 -19.27 48.61
N VAL A 10 8.44 -19.73 47.38
CA VAL A 10 9.31 -19.55 46.22
C VAL A 10 9.14 -18.11 45.68
N PRO A 11 10.20 -17.31 45.52
CA PRO A 11 10.08 -16.00 44.90
C PRO A 11 9.63 -16.14 43.44
N LYS A 12 8.43 -15.66 43.13
CA LYS A 12 7.92 -15.55 41.75
C LYS A 12 8.80 -14.55 40.99
N SER A 13 9.62 -15.06 40.07
CA SER A 13 10.36 -14.25 39.11
C SER A 13 9.36 -13.52 38.21
N GLY A 14 9.37 -12.19 38.30
CA GLY A 14 8.52 -11.31 37.47
C GLY A 14 8.86 -11.39 35.97
N PRO A 15 8.02 -10.79 35.11
CA PRO A 15 8.22 -10.88 33.66
C PRO A 15 9.54 -10.21 33.27
N GLN A 16 10.51 -10.99 32.80
CA GLN A 16 11.72 -10.46 32.19
C GLN A 16 11.34 -9.71 30.89
N THR A 17 11.34 -8.38 30.96
CA THR A 17 11.26 -7.54 29.77
C THR A 17 12.55 -7.75 28.96
N ARG A 18 12.49 -8.63 27.97
CA ARG A 18 13.54 -8.80 26.96
C ARG A 18 13.70 -7.48 26.22
N LEU A 19 14.72 -6.69 26.60
CA LEU A 19 15.16 -5.54 25.81
C LEU A 19 15.49 -6.04 24.41
N LYS A 20 14.61 -5.75 23.45
CA LYS A 20 14.91 -5.95 22.04
C LYS A 20 15.95 -4.89 21.67
N SER A 21 17.18 -5.34 21.45
CA SER A 21 18.23 -4.54 20.85
C SER A 21 17.72 -3.94 19.55
N LYS A 22 17.70 -2.61 19.49
CA LYS A 22 17.39 -1.87 18.26
C LYS A 22 18.56 -2.05 17.31
N ILE A 23 18.46 -3.03 16.42
CA ILE A 23 19.22 -2.98 15.16
C ILE A 23 18.71 -1.72 14.46
N LYS A 24 19.54 -0.67 14.47
CA LYS A 24 19.31 0.57 13.72
C LYS A 24 19.52 0.26 12.25
N LEU A 25 18.57 -0.47 11.65
CA LEU A 25 18.39 -0.46 10.21
C LEU A 25 18.09 1.00 9.86
N GLU A 26 18.89 1.60 8.99
CA GLU A 26 18.76 2.98 8.56
C GLU A 26 17.29 3.26 8.23
N GLN A 27 16.61 3.93 9.17
CA GLN A 27 15.29 4.45 8.95
C GLN A 27 15.53 5.59 7.97
N SER A 28 15.33 5.33 6.68
CA SER A 28 15.23 6.38 5.68
C SER A 28 14.24 7.39 6.24
N GLN A 29 14.73 8.57 6.61
CA GLN A 29 13.87 9.63 7.09
C GLN A 29 12.84 9.85 5.98
N SER A 30 11.58 9.59 6.31
CA SER A 30 10.49 9.68 5.34
C SER A 30 10.27 11.14 4.97
N THR A 31 11.00 11.61 3.96
CA THR A 31 10.88 12.95 3.40
C THR A 31 9.56 13.08 2.64
N TRP A 32 8.96 14.27 2.71
CA TRP A 32 7.80 14.60 1.88
C TRP A 32 8.21 14.65 0.40
N SER A 33 7.39 14.08 -0.46
CA SER A 33 7.59 14.07 -1.91
C SER A 33 6.30 14.46 -2.64
N PRO A 34 6.36 15.01 -3.86
CA PRO A 34 5.17 15.24 -4.67
C PRO A 34 4.43 13.93 -4.94
N VAL A 35 3.10 13.94 -4.81
CA VAL A 35 2.25 12.79 -5.15
C VAL A 35 2.22 12.59 -6.66
N ARG A 36 2.47 11.35 -7.12
CA ARG A 36 2.06 10.92 -8.47
C ARG A 36 0.76 10.09 -8.38
N THR A 37 -0.05 10.10 -9.43
CA THR A 37 -1.35 9.40 -9.43
C THR A 37 -1.59 8.58 -10.69
N ALA A 38 -2.28 7.46 -10.54
CA ALA A 38 -2.79 6.67 -11.66
C ALA A 38 -4.26 6.24 -11.41
N PRO A 39 -5.05 5.96 -12.47
CA PRO A 39 -6.41 5.51 -12.29
C PRO A 39 -6.49 4.13 -11.60
N GLY A 40 -7.45 4.01 -10.68
CA GLY A 40 -7.80 2.75 -10.03
C GLY A 40 -8.70 1.89 -10.92
N LEU A 41 -8.84 0.61 -10.56
CA LEU A 41 -9.69 -0.33 -11.30
C LEU A 41 -11.20 -0.07 -11.08
N ARG A 42 -11.57 0.49 -9.93
CA ARG A 42 -12.95 0.86 -9.61
C ARG A 42 -13.24 2.30 -10.09
N PRO A 43 -14.50 2.64 -10.43
CA PRO A 43 -14.84 4.01 -10.79
C PRO A 43 -14.40 4.97 -9.68
N ASN A 44 -13.91 6.15 -10.07
CA ASN A 44 -13.50 7.21 -9.15
C ASN A 44 -12.44 6.79 -8.10
N CYS A 45 -11.73 5.69 -8.35
CA CYS A 45 -10.64 5.24 -7.49
C CYS A 45 -9.32 5.79 -8.04
N THR A 46 -8.49 6.35 -7.16
CA THR A 46 -7.15 6.85 -7.49
C THR A 46 -6.10 6.03 -6.75
N ILE A 47 -5.01 5.72 -7.44
CA ILE A 47 -3.80 5.16 -6.85
C ILE A 47 -2.80 6.28 -6.66
N PHE A 48 -2.23 6.37 -5.47
CA PHE A 48 -1.24 7.37 -5.11
C PHE A 48 0.13 6.70 -5.04
N TYR A 49 1.16 7.39 -5.55
CA TYR A 49 2.54 6.93 -5.50
C TYR A 49 3.40 7.95 -4.75
N ASP A 50 4.29 7.46 -3.90
CA ASP A 50 5.32 8.27 -3.25
C ASP A 50 6.58 8.40 -4.11
N GLY A 51 7.53 9.24 -3.68
CA GLY A 51 8.82 9.41 -4.35
C GLY A 51 9.69 8.16 -4.39
N ASN A 52 9.34 7.11 -3.65
CA ASN A 52 10.05 5.83 -3.65
C ASN A 52 9.41 4.78 -4.56
N GLY A 53 8.32 5.11 -5.26
CA GLY A 53 7.63 4.21 -6.19
C GLY A 53 6.69 3.21 -5.53
N PHE A 54 6.30 3.42 -4.28
CA PHE A 54 5.28 2.60 -3.62
C PHE A 54 3.87 3.13 -3.90
N ALA A 55 2.96 2.20 -4.20
CA ALA A 55 1.58 2.51 -4.54
C ALA A 55 0.65 2.34 -3.33
N TYR A 56 -0.34 3.23 -3.21
CA TYR A 56 -1.31 3.24 -2.11
C TYR A 56 -2.75 3.52 -2.57
N HIS A 57 -3.71 2.97 -1.83
CA HIS A 57 -5.13 3.30 -1.89
C HIS A 57 -5.52 4.29 -0.80
N ASN A 58 -6.55 5.10 -1.05
CA ASN A 58 -7.19 5.89 -0.01
C ASN A 58 -7.81 4.97 1.06
N HIS A 59 -7.65 5.33 2.33
CA HIS A 59 -8.25 4.63 3.46
C HIS A 59 -9.28 5.49 4.19
N LYS A 60 -8.87 6.70 4.56
CA LYS A 60 -9.65 7.64 5.37
C LYS A 60 -9.16 9.05 5.12
N ILE A 61 -10.07 10.01 5.14
CA ILE A 61 -9.75 11.44 5.15
C ILE A 61 -10.10 11.97 6.54
N ALA A 62 -9.15 12.63 7.20
CA ALA A 62 -9.35 13.29 8.49
C ALA A 62 -8.24 14.31 8.74
N ASN A 63 -8.50 15.33 9.56
CA ASN A 63 -7.52 16.32 10.01
C ASN A 63 -6.73 16.95 8.84
N ASN A 64 -7.45 17.31 7.77
CA ASN A 64 -6.89 17.85 6.53
C ASN A 64 -5.79 16.99 5.86
N LYS A 65 -5.91 15.66 6.04
CA LYS A 65 -4.97 14.66 5.51
C LYS A 65 -5.73 13.49 4.89
N LYS A 66 -5.15 12.88 3.85
CA LYS A 66 -5.57 11.57 3.34
C LYS A 66 -4.64 10.51 3.91
N TYR A 67 -5.19 9.55 4.63
CA TYR A 67 -4.48 8.38 5.13
C TYR A 67 -4.60 7.26 4.11
N LEU A 68 -3.48 6.61 3.81
CA LEU A 68 -3.38 5.66 2.72
C LEU A 68 -2.92 4.27 3.21
N LYS A 69 -3.33 3.22 2.49
CA LYS A 69 -2.83 1.84 2.68
C LYS A 69 -2.09 1.38 1.43
N CYS A 70 -0.96 0.70 1.59
CA CYS A 70 -0.26 0.12 0.44
C CYS A 70 -1.20 -0.81 -0.37
N THR A 71 -1.09 -0.78 -1.70
CA THR A 71 -1.92 -1.62 -2.59
C THR A 71 -1.46 -3.08 -2.63
N GLN A 72 -0.25 -3.39 -2.15
CA GLN A 72 0.31 -4.73 -2.26
C GLN A 72 -0.37 -5.70 -1.28
N LYS A 73 -1.08 -6.68 -1.83
CA LYS A 73 -1.48 -7.90 -1.12
C LYS A 73 -0.25 -8.82 -1.10
N SER A 74 0.21 -9.33 0.06
CA SER A 74 1.43 -10.17 0.07
C SER A 74 1.18 -11.55 -0.54
N ILE A 75 2.31 -12.15 -0.94
CA ILE A 75 2.46 -13.52 -1.42
C ILE A 75 2.07 -14.56 -0.33
N LYS A 76 2.14 -14.20 0.97
CA LYS A 76 1.88 -15.09 2.11
C LYS A 76 0.59 -14.73 2.88
N LYS A 77 -0.47 -14.32 2.17
CA LYS A 77 -1.82 -14.03 2.69
C LYS A 77 -1.98 -12.83 3.65
N LYS A 78 -0.93 -12.06 3.96
CA LYS A 78 -1.06 -10.81 4.76
C LYS A 78 -0.92 -9.56 3.88
N PRO A 79 -1.75 -8.52 3.96
CA PRO A 79 -1.49 -7.28 3.22
C PRO A 79 -0.18 -6.62 3.69
N CYS A 80 0.49 -5.86 2.82
CA CYS A 80 1.61 -5.03 3.24
C CYS A 80 1.17 -4.08 4.37
N PRO A 81 1.91 -3.99 5.49
CA PRO A 81 1.49 -3.18 6.64
C PRO A 81 1.69 -1.68 6.42
N ALA A 82 2.50 -1.30 5.43
CA ALA A 82 2.88 0.09 5.17
C ALA A 82 1.69 1.02 4.92
N ARG A 83 1.84 2.25 5.43
CA ARG A 83 0.90 3.35 5.29
C ARG A 83 1.59 4.55 4.67
N ALA A 84 0.80 5.50 4.19
CA ALA A 84 1.28 6.82 3.81
C ALA A 84 0.24 7.87 4.17
N VAL A 85 0.68 9.13 4.16
CA VAL A 85 -0.18 10.28 4.39
C VAL A 85 0.04 11.30 3.29
N ILE A 86 -1.05 11.84 2.73
CA ILE A 86 -1.03 13.03 1.88
C ILE A 86 -1.50 14.23 2.69
N ARG A 87 -0.78 15.35 2.63
CA ARG A 87 -1.25 16.65 3.09
C ARG A 87 -2.11 17.28 2.01
N ASN A 88 -3.32 17.71 2.38
CA ASN A 88 -4.25 18.25 1.40
C ASN A 88 -3.85 19.62 0.83
N HIS A 89 -3.07 20.42 1.55
CA HIS A 89 -2.74 21.79 1.14
C HIS A 89 -1.70 21.87 0.02
N ASP A 90 -0.79 20.90 -0.05
CA ASP A 90 0.34 20.89 -1.00
C ASP A 90 0.45 19.59 -1.82
N ASN A 91 -0.48 18.63 -1.63
CA ASN A 91 -0.46 17.32 -2.27
C ASN A 91 0.90 16.61 -2.14
N MET A 92 1.55 16.76 -1.00
CA MET A 92 2.78 16.04 -0.68
C MET A 92 2.45 14.74 0.04
N ILE A 93 3.16 13.66 -0.31
CA ILE A 93 3.06 12.33 0.30
C ILE A 93 4.33 11.98 1.05
N ARG A 94 4.14 11.27 2.17
CA ARG A 94 5.23 10.62 2.87
C ARG A 94 4.80 9.24 3.38
N HIS A 95 5.77 8.34 3.51
CA HIS A 95 5.57 7.07 4.19
C HIS A 95 5.22 7.29 5.67
N SER A 96 4.47 6.36 6.24
CA SER A 96 4.15 6.34 7.66
C SER A 96 3.96 4.90 8.14
N GLY A 97 4.29 4.65 9.41
CA GLY A 97 4.10 3.34 10.01
C GLY A 97 5.17 2.33 9.61
N GLU A 98 4.77 1.07 9.43
CA GLU A 98 5.71 -0.03 9.19
C GLU A 98 6.35 0.01 7.78
N PRO A 99 7.58 -0.49 7.64
CA PRO A 99 8.24 -0.60 6.33
C PRO A 99 7.46 -1.45 5.33
N HIS A 100 7.71 -1.21 4.04
CA HIS A 100 7.22 -2.11 2.99
C HIS A 100 7.91 -3.47 3.08
N THR A 101 7.15 -4.52 2.80
CA THR A 101 7.65 -5.90 2.73
C THR A 101 7.83 -6.38 1.29
N HIS A 102 7.99 -5.45 0.35
CA HIS A 102 8.09 -5.71 -1.09
C HIS A 102 8.89 -4.60 -1.76
N LYS A 103 9.30 -4.84 -3.01
CA LYS A 103 9.98 -3.84 -3.83
C LYS A 103 8.99 -2.78 -4.35
N PRO A 104 9.46 -1.55 -4.66
CA PRO A 104 8.69 -0.56 -5.40
C PRO A 104 8.19 -1.06 -6.75
N ARG A 105 7.23 -0.34 -7.32
CA ARG A 105 6.68 -0.61 -8.66
C ARG A 105 7.29 0.35 -9.69
N ASN A 106 7.27 -0.06 -10.95
CA ASN A 106 7.51 0.86 -12.06
C ASN A 106 6.23 1.68 -12.30
N TYR A 107 6.26 2.96 -11.96
CA TYR A 107 5.10 3.83 -12.12
C TYR A 107 4.68 3.99 -13.58
N ASP A 108 5.62 4.18 -14.51
CA ASP A 108 5.27 4.51 -15.89
C ASP A 108 4.63 3.31 -16.58
N GLU A 109 5.14 2.11 -16.30
CA GLU A 109 4.52 0.85 -16.73
C GLU A 109 3.13 0.64 -16.10
N ASP A 110 2.98 0.90 -14.79
CA ASP A 110 1.69 0.81 -14.11
C ASP A 110 0.67 1.81 -14.69
N LEU A 111 1.10 3.04 -14.98
CA LEU A 111 0.26 4.10 -15.55
C LEU A 111 -0.24 3.70 -16.94
N LEU A 112 0.64 3.21 -17.81
CA LEU A 112 0.28 2.72 -19.14
C LEU A 112 -0.77 1.59 -19.06
N LYS A 113 -0.52 0.57 -18.23
CA LYS A 113 -1.46 -0.54 -18.02
C LYS A 113 -2.81 -0.06 -17.51
N ARG A 114 -2.82 0.89 -16.57
CA ARG A 114 -4.06 1.42 -15.99
C ARG A 114 -4.85 2.26 -16.98
N ASN A 115 -4.18 3.13 -17.74
CA ASN A 115 -4.82 3.94 -18.78
C ASN A 115 -5.42 3.06 -19.86
N PHE A 116 -4.71 2.01 -20.28
CA PHE A 116 -5.24 1.01 -21.21
C PHE A 116 -6.53 0.36 -20.70
N LEU A 117 -6.54 -0.09 -19.43
CA LEU A 117 -7.75 -0.65 -18.82
C LEU A 117 -8.90 0.36 -18.71
N MET A 118 -8.60 1.64 -18.47
CA MET A 118 -9.63 2.68 -18.44
C MET A 118 -10.23 2.91 -19.84
N LYS A 119 -9.41 2.88 -20.89
CA LYS A 119 -9.88 2.99 -22.27
C LYS A 119 -10.82 1.83 -22.64
N ILE A 120 -10.45 0.59 -22.32
CA ILE A 120 -11.31 -0.58 -22.55
C ILE A 120 -12.62 -0.43 -21.78
N ARG A 121 -12.55 -0.01 -20.52
CA ARG A 121 -13.72 0.18 -19.68
C ARG A 121 -14.67 1.24 -20.25
N GLU A 122 -14.13 2.37 -20.68
CA GLU A 122 -14.92 3.46 -21.27
C GLU A 122 -15.68 2.97 -22.50
N ARG A 123 -14.98 2.26 -23.40
CA ARG A 123 -15.62 1.65 -24.58
C ARG A 123 -16.69 0.63 -24.19
N ALA A 124 -16.41 -0.23 -23.22
CA ALA A 124 -17.38 -1.23 -22.75
C ALA A 124 -18.65 -0.64 -22.12
N ILE A 125 -18.61 0.63 -21.68
CA ILE A 125 -19.78 1.34 -21.16
C ILE A 125 -20.56 2.01 -22.30
N ASN A 126 -19.87 2.50 -23.32
CA ASN A 126 -20.43 3.35 -24.36
C ASN A 126 -20.76 2.62 -25.67
N GLU A 127 -20.29 1.39 -25.84
CA GLU A 127 -20.45 0.59 -27.05
C GLU A 127 -21.10 -0.75 -26.74
N ASP A 128 -21.88 -1.27 -27.69
CA ASP A 128 -22.41 -2.64 -27.64
C ASP A 128 -21.37 -3.71 -28.01
N THR A 129 -20.13 -3.29 -28.29
CA THR A 129 -19.00 -4.16 -28.66
C THR A 129 -18.64 -5.08 -27.47
N PRO A 130 -18.52 -6.40 -27.66
CA PRO A 130 -18.10 -7.30 -26.59
C PRO A 130 -16.71 -6.94 -26.03
N ASN A 131 -16.54 -7.03 -24.70
CA ASN A 131 -15.28 -6.71 -24.01
C ASN A 131 -14.03 -7.34 -24.65
N ARG A 132 -14.14 -8.57 -25.15
CA ARG A 132 -13.03 -9.26 -25.80
C ARG A 132 -12.62 -8.60 -27.12
N ALA A 133 -13.58 -8.22 -27.94
CA ALA A 133 -13.33 -7.53 -29.21
C ALA A 133 -12.72 -6.15 -28.96
N ILE A 134 -13.24 -5.39 -27.99
CA ILE A 134 -12.64 -4.11 -27.56
C ILE A 134 -11.17 -4.30 -27.18
N PHE A 135 -10.85 -5.31 -26.37
CA PHE A 135 -9.47 -5.59 -25.97
C PHE A 135 -8.57 -5.89 -27.18
N ASP A 136 -9.00 -6.79 -28.06
CA ASP A 136 -8.21 -7.21 -29.22
C ASP A 136 -7.96 -6.04 -30.20
N GLU A 137 -8.95 -5.15 -30.38
CA GLU A 137 -8.79 -3.92 -31.16
C GLU A 137 -7.82 -2.92 -30.53
N GLU A 138 -7.90 -2.70 -29.22
CA GLU A 138 -7.01 -1.78 -28.52
C GLU A 138 -5.56 -2.29 -28.48
N ILE A 139 -5.36 -3.60 -28.37
CA ILE A 139 -4.02 -4.20 -28.50
C ILE A 139 -3.46 -4.00 -29.91
N LYS A 140 -4.25 -4.23 -30.96
CA LYS A 140 -3.80 -4.00 -32.34
C LYS A 140 -3.31 -2.56 -32.53
N LYS A 141 -4.06 -1.57 -32.03
CA LYS A 141 -3.66 -0.14 -32.10
C LYS A 141 -2.32 0.13 -31.43
N LEU A 142 -2.02 -0.53 -30.31
CA LEU A 142 -0.73 -0.37 -29.62
C LEU A 142 0.43 -0.99 -30.39
N VAL A 143 0.22 -2.13 -31.06
CA VAL A 143 1.26 -2.81 -31.86
C VAL A 143 1.65 -2.01 -33.09
N TYR A 144 0.73 -1.23 -33.69
CA TYR A 144 1.02 -0.36 -34.83
C TYR A 144 1.65 0.99 -34.47
N LEU A 145 1.88 1.26 -33.17
CA LEU A 145 2.51 2.50 -32.66
C LEU A 145 3.92 2.27 -32.12
N LEU A 146 4.45 1.04 -32.25
CA LEU A 146 5.82 0.63 -31.94
C LEU A 146 6.54 0.23 -33.23
#